data_AF-H1PSD9-F1
#
_entry.id   AF-H1PSD9-F1
#
_cell.length_a   1.000
_cell.length_b   1.000
_cell.length_c   1.000
_cell.angle_alpha   90.00
_cell.angle_beta   90.00
_cell.angle_gamma   90.00
#
_symmetry.space_group_name_H-M   'P 1'
#
loop_
_entity.id
_entity.type
_entity.pdbx_description
1 polymer ?
#
loop_
_entity_poly.entity_id
_entity_poly.type
_entity_poly.pdbx_seq_one_letter_code
_entity_poly.pdbx_strand_id
1 'polypeptide(L)'
;MNNLKSKCLNGCLAEGTILTMADGSKQRIEEVKIGDMVAVPDARAKRIVDIYTGYEEKISELKLVNGIILKTTSNHPIMTEKGYKRLKEVNPLDKVVIRENQLESIEIIAEVEADTRVYNVLLEEMSTIICNDIWVGDFQVQNNLESTRYRNNERINEIETEMKKLMDELEKLKG
;
A
#
# COMPACT_ATOMS: atom_id res chain seq x y z
N MET A 1 -3.51 -30.43 9.86
CA MET A 1 -2.69 -29.20 9.84
C MET A 1 -2.41 -28.87 8.39
N ASN A 2 -3.27 -28.07 7.75
CA ASN A 2 -3.09 -27.67 6.34
C ASN A 2 -3.62 -26.25 6.15
N ASN A 3 -2.93 -25.53 5.26
CA ASN A 3 -3.21 -24.19 4.71
C ASN A 3 -2.35 -23.06 5.28
N LEU A 4 -1.03 -23.15 5.07
CA LEU A 4 -0.26 -21.94 4.79
C LEU A 4 -0.81 -21.41 3.46
N LYS A 5 -1.65 -20.37 3.50
CA LYS A 5 -2.12 -19.66 2.31
C LYS A 5 -0.91 -19.02 1.65
N SER A 6 -0.34 -19.76 0.71
CA SER A 6 0.69 -19.30 -0.21
C SER A 6 0.12 -18.19 -1.11
N LYS A 7 0.89 -17.11 -1.24
CA LYS A 7 0.73 -15.95 -2.13
C LYS A 7 0.07 -14.73 -1.47
N CYS A 8 0.89 -13.93 -0.78
CA CYS A 8 0.61 -12.51 -0.54
C CYS A 8 0.61 -11.81 -1.91
N LEU A 9 -0.55 -11.77 -2.57
CA LEU A 9 -0.69 -11.17 -3.89
C LEU A 9 -0.59 -9.65 -3.73
N ASN A 10 0.60 -9.16 -4.07
CA ASN A 10 0.90 -7.82 -4.57
C ASN A 10 1.21 -6.68 -3.57
N GLY A 11 0.84 -6.73 -2.29
CA GLY A 11 1.09 -5.63 -1.34
C GLY A 11 1.53 -6.15 0.03
N CYS A 12 2.81 -6.10 0.34
CA CYS A 12 3.36 -6.71 1.55
C CYS A 12 4.59 -5.92 2.04
N LEU A 13 4.80 -5.88 3.34
CA LEU A 13 5.91 -5.19 4.03
C LEU A 13 7.04 -6.19 4.30
N ALA A 14 8.30 -5.76 4.20
CA ALA A 14 9.45 -6.63 4.49
C ALA A 14 9.50 -7.09 5.96
N GLU A 15 10.10 -8.26 6.18
CA GLU A 15 10.56 -8.69 7.49
C GLU A 15 11.41 -7.60 8.19
N GLY A 16 11.25 -7.47 9.50
CA GLY A 16 11.90 -6.45 10.31
C GLY A 16 11.24 -5.07 10.25
N THR A 17 10.17 -4.90 9.47
CA THR A 17 9.33 -3.69 9.53
C THR A 17 8.75 -3.56 10.94
N ILE A 18 8.86 -2.37 11.52
CA ILE A 18 8.40 -2.05 12.87
C ILE A 18 6.98 -1.52 12.81
N LEU A 19 6.05 -2.29 13.35
CA LEU A 19 4.66 -1.90 13.53
C LEU A 19 4.47 -1.18 14.87
N THR A 20 3.67 -0.13 14.88
CA THR A 20 3.27 0.57 16.12
C THR A 20 2.04 -0.10 16.72
N MET A 21 2.18 -0.61 17.93
CA MET A 21 1.12 -1.29 18.66
C MET A 21 0.17 -0.28 19.33
N ALA A 22 -1.02 -0.73 19.74
CA ALA A 22 -2.05 0.14 20.30
C ALA A 22 -1.62 0.88 21.58
N ASP A 23 -0.70 0.31 22.37
CA ASP A 23 -0.12 0.92 23.56
C ASP A 23 1.06 1.87 23.25
N GLY A 24 1.38 2.07 21.96
CA GLY A 24 2.50 2.87 21.49
C GLY A 24 3.84 2.12 21.45
N SER A 25 3.89 0.86 21.92
CA SER A 25 5.08 0.03 21.79
C SER A 25 5.35 -0.30 20.32
N LYS A 26 6.57 -0.78 20.06
CA LYS A 26 7.06 -1.10 18.73
C LYS A 26 7.30 -2.60 18.65
N GLN A 27 6.70 -3.26 17.66
CA GLN A 27 6.84 -4.70 17.46
C GLN A 27 7.22 -4.98 16.01
N ARG A 28 8.06 -5.98 15.79
CA ARG A 28 8.40 -6.43 14.43
C ARG A 28 7.19 -7.09 13.78
N ILE A 29 6.98 -6.86 12.50
CA ILE A 29 5.80 -7.37 11.78
C ILE A 29 5.75 -8.90 11.75
N GLU A 30 6.90 -9.58 11.76
CA GLU A 30 6.99 -11.04 11.84
C GLU A 30 6.61 -11.61 13.23
N GLU A 31 6.54 -10.76 14.26
CA GLU A 31 6.25 -11.17 15.64
C GLU A 31 4.79 -10.92 16.04
N VAL A 32 4.03 -10.15 15.25
CA VAL A 32 2.61 -9.87 15.51
C VAL A 32 1.74 -11.10 15.33
N LYS A 33 0.64 -11.15 16.08
CA LYS A 33 -0.28 -12.28 16.12
C LYS A 33 -1.71 -11.84 15.86
N ILE A 34 -2.51 -12.77 15.34
CA ILE A 34 -3.96 -12.59 15.27
C ILE A 34 -4.49 -12.34 16.68
N GLY A 35 -5.29 -11.29 16.84
CA GLY A 35 -5.80 -10.82 18.12
C GLY A 35 -5.03 -9.64 18.70
N ASP A 36 -3.81 -9.35 18.23
CA ASP A 36 -3.05 -8.17 18.68
C ASP A 36 -3.77 -6.87 18.29
N MET A 37 -3.57 -5.84 19.12
CA MET A 37 -4.12 -4.49 18.90
C MET A 37 -3.01 -3.59 18.36
N VAL A 38 -3.25 -2.96 17.22
CA VAL A 38 -2.30 -2.05 16.56
C VAL A 38 -2.80 -0.62 16.59
N ALA A 39 -1.87 0.33 16.64
CA ALA A 39 -2.22 1.74 16.55
C ALA A 39 -2.65 2.07 15.11
N VAL A 40 -3.73 2.84 15.01
CA VAL A 40 -4.19 3.44 13.76
C VAL A 40 -4.34 4.96 13.98
N PRO A 41 -4.44 5.77 12.92
CA PRO A 41 -4.61 7.21 13.00
C PRO A 41 -5.68 7.70 13.99
N ASP A 42 -5.51 8.95 14.44
CA ASP A 42 -6.41 9.65 15.37
C ASP A 42 -6.48 8.99 16.76
N ALA A 43 -5.35 8.49 17.25
CA ALA A 43 -5.20 7.82 18.55
C ALA A 43 -6.18 6.64 18.76
N ARG A 44 -6.50 5.92 17.69
CA ARG A 44 -7.37 4.74 17.72
C ARG A 44 -6.54 3.46 17.71
N ALA A 45 -7.21 2.35 17.97
CA ALA A 45 -6.63 1.01 17.88
C ALA A 45 -7.58 0.08 17.14
N LYS A 46 -7.01 -0.89 16.42
CA LYS A 46 -7.76 -1.95 15.74
C LYS A 46 -7.10 -3.30 15.94
N ARG A 47 -7.92 -4.35 15.91
CA ARG A 47 -7.48 -5.74 16.05
C ARG A 47 -7.03 -6.33 14.73
N ILE A 48 -5.93 -7.07 14.76
CA ILE A 48 -5.52 -7.97 13.67
C ILE A 48 -6.42 -9.21 13.66
N VAL A 49 -7.07 -9.48 12.53
CA VAL A 49 -7.96 -10.64 12.35
C VAL A 49 -7.38 -11.72 11.44
N ASP A 50 -6.42 -11.37 10.57
CA ASP A 50 -5.67 -12.31 9.75
C ASP A 50 -4.28 -11.76 9.42
N ILE A 51 -3.34 -12.66 9.10
CA ILE A 51 -1.97 -12.31 8.71
C ILE A 51 -1.60 -13.09 7.45
N TYR A 52 -1.19 -12.36 6.42
CA TYR A 52 -0.71 -12.91 5.16
C TYR A 52 0.80 -12.84 5.12
N THR A 53 1.43 -13.90 4.61
CA THR A 53 2.88 -13.95 4.44
C THR A 53 3.24 -14.43 3.03
N GLY A 54 4.40 -14.02 2.57
CA GLY A 54 4.96 -14.38 1.27
C GLY A 54 6.47 -14.30 1.28
N TYR A 55 7.04 -14.38 0.09
CA TYR A 55 8.47 -14.28 -0.14
C TYR A 55 8.71 -13.46 -1.38
N GLU A 56 9.70 -12.56 -1.34
CA GLU A 56 10.06 -11.69 -2.44
C GLU A 56 11.58 -11.63 -2.58
N GLU A 57 12.08 -11.90 -3.79
CA GLU A 57 13.50 -11.75 -4.11
C GLU A 57 13.89 -10.28 -4.19
N LYS A 58 12.96 -9.44 -4.69
CA LYS A 58 13.13 -7.99 -4.85
C LYS A 58 12.02 -7.24 -4.15
N ILE A 59 12.36 -6.08 -3.60
CA ILE A 59 11.40 -5.21 -2.93
C ILE A 59 11.70 -3.75 -3.25
N SER A 60 10.71 -2.88 -3.07
CA SER A 60 10.93 -1.44 -3.20
C SER A 60 11.32 -0.86 -1.83
N GLU A 61 12.41 -0.10 -1.81
CA GLU A 61 12.84 0.72 -0.69
C GLU A 61 12.35 2.15 -0.89
N LEU A 62 11.57 2.64 0.08
CA LEU A 62 11.18 4.04 0.23
C LEU A 62 12.02 4.62 1.36
N LYS A 63 12.87 5.60 1.04
CA LYS A 63 13.63 6.36 2.04
C LYS A 63 13.18 7.81 2.03
N LEU A 64 13.00 8.35 3.23
CA LEU A 64 12.62 9.73 3.47
C LEU A 64 13.82 10.58 3.85
N VAL A 65 13.72 11.89 3.64
CA VAL A 65 14.81 12.85 3.92
C VAL A 65 15.26 12.84 5.39
N ASN A 66 14.36 12.51 6.31
CA ASN A 66 14.67 12.37 7.73
C ASN A 66 15.34 11.04 8.11
N GLY A 67 15.66 10.19 7.13
CA GLY A 67 16.35 8.91 7.31
C GLY A 67 15.46 7.72 7.61
N ILE A 68 14.14 7.89 7.70
CA ILE A 68 13.20 6.77 7.81
C ILE A 68 13.23 5.95 6.51
N ILE A 69 13.29 4.63 6.65
CA ILE A 69 13.28 3.68 5.53
C ILE A 69 12.13 2.71 5.71
N LEU A 70 11.38 2.46 4.64
CA LEU A 70 10.35 1.42 4.55
C LEU A 70 10.61 0.54 3.34
N LYS A 71 10.68 -0.77 3.55
CA LYS A 71 10.82 -1.76 2.48
C LYS A 71 9.49 -2.47 2.29
N THR A 72 8.94 -2.40 1.09
CA THR A 72 7.62 -2.92 0.79
C THR A 72 7.47 -3.25 -0.69
N THR A 73 6.57 -4.16 -1.04
CA THR A 73 6.29 -4.43 -2.46
C THR A 73 5.73 -3.20 -3.15
N SER A 74 5.91 -3.13 -4.46
CA SER A 74 5.58 -1.96 -5.28
C SER A 74 4.09 -1.58 -5.31
N ASN A 75 3.18 -2.49 -4.94
CA ASN A 75 1.74 -2.17 -4.84
C ASN A 75 1.26 -1.87 -3.43
N HIS A 76 2.13 -1.86 -2.43
CA HIS A 76 1.67 -1.58 -1.08
C HIS A 76 1.17 -0.12 -0.97
N PRO A 77 0.01 0.11 -0.34
CA PRO A 77 -0.59 1.44 -0.22
C PRO A 77 0.16 2.32 0.77
N ILE A 78 0.69 3.44 0.29
CA ILE A 78 1.34 4.48 1.08
C ILE A 78 0.39 5.68 1.19
N MET A 79 0.17 6.18 2.40
CA MET A 79 -0.59 7.40 2.59
C MET A 79 0.27 8.61 2.21
N THR A 80 -0.19 9.36 1.22
CA THR A 80 0.43 10.63 0.78
C THR A 80 -0.45 11.81 1.16
N GLU A 81 0.05 13.04 0.96
CA GLU A 81 -0.76 14.26 1.11
C GLU A 81 -2.03 14.26 0.22
N LYS A 82 -2.06 13.46 -0.85
CA LYS A 82 -3.18 13.33 -1.81
C LYS A 82 -4.03 12.08 -1.57
N GLY A 83 -3.85 11.42 -0.42
CA GLY A 83 -4.47 10.13 -0.10
C GLY A 83 -3.58 8.94 -0.44
N TYR A 84 -4.17 7.74 -0.45
CA TYR A 84 -3.42 6.51 -0.70
C TYR A 84 -2.97 6.38 -2.15
N LYS A 85 -1.69 6.05 -2.33
CA LYS A 85 -1.12 5.64 -3.61
C LYS A 85 -0.39 4.32 -3.42
N ARG A 86 -0.35 3.47 -4.45
CA ARG A 86 0.60 2.37 -4.46
C ARG A 86 2.01 2.94 -4.51
N LEU A 87 2.99 2.29 -3.89
CA LEU A 87 4.37 2.79 -3.93
C LEU A 87 4.88 3.06 -5.35
N LYS A 88 4.54 2.22 -6.34
CA LYS A 88 4.89 2.44 -7.76
C LYS A 88 4.22 3.66 -8.42
N GLU A 89 3.18 4.20 -7.81
CA GLU A 89 2.41 5.37 -8.28
C GLU A 89 2.80 6.64 -7.50
N VAL A 90 3.63 6.52 -6.47
CA VAL A 90 4.15 7.65 -5.70
C VAL A 90 5.18 8.40 -6.56
N ASN A 91 4.98 9.70 -6.70
CA ASN A 91 5.93 10.58 -7.35
C ASN A 91 6.98 11.05 -6.34
N PRO A 92 8.27 11.21 -6.71
CA PRO A 92 9.29 11.75 -5.80
C PRO A 92 8.96 13.14 -5.21
N LEU A 93 8.08 13.91 -5.86
CA LEU A 93 7.59 15.21 -5.36
C LEU A 93 6.41 15.09 -4.39
N ASP A 94 5.80 13.91 -4.25
CA ASP A 94 4.79 13.71 -3.23
C ASP A 94 5.43 13.68 -1.84
N LYS A 95 4.64 14.05 -0.82
CA LYS A 95 5.00 13.85 0.58
C LYS A 95 4.19 12.71 1.18
N VAL A 96 4.85 11.92 2.03
CA VAL A 96 4.21 10.83 2.75
C VAL A 96 3.79 11.27 4.14
N VAL A 97 2.69 10.70 4.64
CA VAL A 97 2.23 10.96 6.00
C VAL A 97 3.03 10.10 6.97
N ILE A 98 3.70 10.74 7.92
CA ILE A 98 4.42 10.04 9.00
C ILE A 98 3.65 10.08 10.32
N ARG A 99 2.91 11.18 10.58
CA ARG A 99 2.02 11.34 11.73
C ARG A 99 0.86 12.27 11.37
N GLU A 100 -0.09 12.40 12.27
CA GLU A 100 -1.19 13.36 12.12
C GLU A 100 -0.63 14.76 11.86
N ASN A 101 -1.04 15.38 10.75
CA ASN A 101 -0.57 16.69 10.27
C ASN A 101 0.95 16.79 10.03
N GLN A 102 1.67 15.67 9.94
CA GLN A 102 3.10 15.65 9.69
C GLN A 102 3.42 14.87 8.41
N LEU A 103 3.94 15.60 7.44
CA LEU A 103 4.34 15.12 6.13
C LEU A 103 5.86 15.12 6.00
N GLU A 104 6.41 14.18 5.24
CA GLU A 104 7.84 14.11 4.96
C GLU A 104 8.11 13.91 3.47
N SER A 105 9.20 14.52 3.01
CA SER A 105 9.67 14.43 1.63
C SER A 105 10.40 13.10 1.38
N ILE A 106 10.23 12.61 0.16
CA ILE A 106 10.87 11.39 -0.31
C ILE A 106 12.30 11.71 -0.76
N GLU A 107 13.27 10.93 -0.27
CA GLU A 107 14.65 11.01 -0.71
C GLU A 107 14.90 10.05 -1.89
N ILE A 108 14.47 8.79 -1.77
CA ILE A 108 14.63 7.79 -2.81
C ILE A 108 13.50 6.77 -2.79
N ILE A 109 13.13 6.31 -3.99
CA ILE A 109 12.34 5.10 -4.23
C ILE A 109 13.15 4.25 -5.19
N ALA A 110 13.57 3.06 -4.77
CA ALA A 110 14.37 2.16 -5.59
C ALA A 110 13.96 0.70 -5.39
N GLU A 111 14.10 -0.12 -6.42
CA GLU A 111 14.02 -1.58 -6.28
C GLU A 111 15.37 -2.12 -5.80
N VAL A 112 15.34 -3.01 -4.81
CA VAL A 112 16.54 -3.62 -4.22
C VAL A 112 16.35 -5.13 -4.11
N GLU A 113 17.43 -5.88 -4.31
CA GLU A 113 17.48 -7.30 -3.96
C GLU A 113 17.42 -7.43 -2.44
N ALA A 114 16.51 -8.27 -1.94
CA ALA A 114 16.25 -8.41 -0.51
C ALA A 114 16.18 -9.86 -0.04
N ASP A 115 15.72 -10.78 -0.89
CA ASP A 115 15.58 -12.21 -0.57
C ASP A 115 14.91 -12.43 0.81
N THR A 116 13.71 -11.86 0.97
CA THR A 116 13.08 -11.64 2.28
C THR A 116 11.66 -12.15 2.35
N ARG A 117 11.22 -12.51 3.57
CA ARG A 117 9.81 -12.73 3.84
C ARG A 117 9.09 -11.40 3.86
N VAL A 118 7.85 -11.45 3.42
CA VAL A 118 6.96 -10.29 3.46
C VAL A 118 5.67 -10.61 4.19
N TYR A 119 5.07 -9.59 4.78
CA TYR A 119 3.91 -9.71 5.66
C TYR A 119 2.87 -8.64 5.31
N ASN A 120 1.59 -8.99 5.45
CA ASN A 120 0.49 -8.03 5.41
C ASN A 120 -0.53 -8.41 6.49
N VAL A 121 -1.15 -7.42 7.11
CA VAL A 121 -2.12 -7.62 8.19
C VAL A 121 -3.51 -7.22 7.69
N LEU A 122 -4.50 -8.03 8.07
CA LEU A 122 -5.90 -7.70 7.91
C LEU A 122 -6.45 -7.24 9.25
N LEU A 123 -7.00 -6.04 9.28
CA LEU A 123 -7.68 -5.51 10.46
C LEU A 123 -9.16 -5.83 10.44
N GLU A 124 -9.80 -5.78 11.61
CA GLU A 124 -11.25 -5.98 11.77
C GLU A 124 -12.09 -5.02 10.92
N GLU A 125 -11.54 -3.83 10.63
CA GLU A 125 -12.10 -2.84 9.73
C GLU A 125 -10.98 -2.16 8.93
N MET A 126 -11.22 -1.91 7.64
CA MET A 126 -10.29 -1.22 6.73
C MET A 126 -9.67 0.02 7.38
N SER A 127 -8.33 0.11 7.37
CA SER A 127 -7.62 1.18 8.08
C SER A 127 -6.21 1.42 7.56
N THR A 128 -5.58 2.44 8.15
CA THR A 128 -4.13 2.67 8.11
C THR A 128 -3.46 1.95 9.29
N ILE A 129 -2.28 1.40 9.05
CA ILE A 129 -1.32 0.97 10.07
C ILE A 129 -0.06 1.84 10.02
N ILE A 130 0.69 1.90 11.12
CA ILE A 130 1.88 2.75 11.23
C ILE A 130 3.13 1.87 11.26
N CYS A 131 3.87 1.87 10.15
CA CYS A 131 5.03 1.02 9.89
C CYS A 131 6.29 1.87 9.71
N ASN A 132 7.31 1.67 10.54
CA ASN A 132 8.51 2.53 10.61
C ASN A 132 8.15 4.02 10.68
N ASP A 133 7.11 4.36 11.45
CA ASP A 133 6.54 5.71 11.55
C ASP A 133 5.98 6.29 10.22
N ILE A 134 5.68 5.45 9.22
CA ILE A 134 4.98 5.83 8.00
C ILE A 134 3.57 5.24 8.01
N TRP A 135 2.59 6.02 7.58
CA TRP A 135 1.21 5.59 7.43
C TRP A 135 1.03 4.79 6.15
N VAL A 136 0.65 3.53 6.29
CA VAL A 136 0.39 2.61 5.17
C VAL A 136 -0.96 1.93 5.32
N GLY A 137 -1.58 1.54 4.21
CA GLY A 137 -2.89 0.89 4.25
C GLY A 137 -2.79 -0.59 4.65
N ASP A 138 -3.82 -1.10 5.31
CA ASP A 138 -3.96 -2.53 5.58
C ASP A 138 -4.33 -3.34 4.31
N PHE A 139 -4.51 -4.65 4.45
CA PHE A 139 -4.91 -5.53 3.35
C PHE A 139 -6.21 -5.08 2.64
N GLN A 140 -7.17 -4.47 3.36
CA GLN A 140 -8.42 -4.01 2.76
C GLN A 140 -8.21 -2.76 1.89
N VAL A 141 -7.39 -1.80 2.35
CA VAL A 141 -7.04 -0.61 1.56
C VAL A 141 -6.38 -1.02 0.24
N GLN A 142 -5.47 -1.98 0.27
CA GLN A 142 -4.82 -2.50 -0.93
C GLN A 142 -5.84 -3.04 -1.95
N ASN A 143 -6.75 -3.91 -1.51
CA ASN A 143 -7.75 -4.51 -2.39
C ASN A 143 -8.76 -3.48 -2.91
N ASN A 144 -9.06 -2.45 -2.13
CA ASN A 144 -9.92 -1.36 -2.57
C ASN A 144 -9.27 -0.56 -3.71
N LEU A 145 -7.96 -0.25 -3.60
CA LEU A 145 -7.21 0.41 -4.68
C LEU A 145 -7.13 -0.44 -5.95
N GLU A 146 -7.00 -1.77 -5.84
CA GLU A 146 -7.16 -2.69 -6.98
C GLU A 146 -8.53 -2.51 -7.63
N SER A 147 -9.61 -2.68 -6.87
CA SER A 147 -10.98 -2.63 -7.40
C SER A 147 -11.35 -1.28 -8.03
N THR A 148 -10.87 -0.17 -7.47
CA THR A 148 -11.12 1.18 -8.00
C THR A 148 -10.36 1.42 -9.29
N ARG A 149 -9.13 0.91 -9.41
CA ARG A 149 -8.36 0.98 -10.65
C ARG A 149 -9.02 0.18 -11.78
N TYR A 150 -9.53 -1.02 -11.51
CA TYR A 150 -10.27 -1.81 -12.51
C TYR A 150 -11.49 -1.05 -13.05
N ARG A 151 -12.33 -0.50 -12.14
CA ARG A 151 -13.49 0.31 -12.53
C ARG A 151 -13.13 1.54 -13.36
N ASN A 152 -12.05 2.23 -12.99
CA ASN A 152 -11.58 3.40 -13.75
C ASN A 152 -11.09 3.01 -15.15
N ASN A 153 -10.37 1.89 -15.28
CA ASN A 153 -9.91 1.40 -16.57
C ASN A 153 -11.07 0.99 -17.49
N GLU A 154 -12.10 0.32 -16.96
CA GLU A 154 -13.32 0.01 -17.73
C GLU A 154 -13.96 1.29 -18.28
N ARG A 155 -14.13 2.30 -17.42
CA ARG A 155 -14.69 3.60 -17.83
C ARG A 155 -13.83 4.33 -18.87
N ILE A 156 -12.51 4.27 -18.77
CA ILE A 156 -11.60 4.86 -19.77
C ILE A 156 -11.77 4.15 -21.12
N ASN A 157 -11.79 2.82 -21.13
CA ASN A 157 -11.98 2.03 -22.35
C ASN A 157 -13.34 2.32 -23.02
N GLU A 158 -14.39 2.53 -22.22
CA GLU A 158 -15.71 2.94 -22.72
C GLU A 158 -15.63 4.30 -23.43
N ILE A 159 -15.01 5.30 -22.80
CA ILE A 159 -14.83 6.64 -23.37
C ILE A 159 -14.00 6.58 -24.66
N GLU A 160 -12.90 5.83 -24.67
CA GLU A 160 -12.05 5.66 -25.87
C GLU A 160 -12.83 5.02 -27.03
N THR A 161 -13.69 4.04 -26.72
CA THR A 161 -14.55 3.38 -27.70
C THR A 161 -15.58 4.34 -28.28
N GLU A 162 -16.22 5.16 -27.44
CA GLU A 162 -17.17 6.19 -27.89
C GLU A 162 -16.49 7.28 -28.72
N MET A 163 -15.33 7.77 -28.28
CA MET A 163 -14.55 8.75 -29.04
C MET A 163 -14.18 8.24 -30.42
N LYS A 164 -13.77 6.97 -30.53
CA LYS A 164 -13.44 6.34 -31.82
C LYS A 164 -14.66 6.30 -32.76
N LYS A 165 -15.84 5.93 -32.25
CA LYS A 165 -17.08 5.94 -33.05
C LYS A 165 -17.41 7.34 -33.59
N LEU A 166 -17.30 8.36 -32.75
CA LEU A 166 -17.55 9.75 -33.14
C LEU A 166 -16.55 10.23 -34.20
N MET A 167 -15.28 9.84 -34.08
CA MET A 167 -14.26 10.15 -35.09
C MET A 167 -14.58 9.49 -36.44
N ASP A 168 -14.94 8.20 -36.43
CA ASP A 168 -15.34 7.48 -37.65
C ASP A 168 -16.57 8.10 -38.31
N GLU A 169 -17.53 8.61 -37.53
CA GLU A 169 -18.70 9.33 -38.04
C GLU A 169 -18.33 10.69 -38.64
N LEU A 170 -17.44 11.44 -37.99
CA LEU A 170 -16.94 12.71 -38.52
C LEU A 170 -16.17 12.55 -39.83
N GLU A 171 -15.40 11.47 -39.98
CA GLU A 171 -14.72 11.15 -41.25
C GLU A 171 -15.72 10.87 -42.37
N LYS A 172 -16.80 10.14 -42.08
CA LYS A 172 -17.88 9.86 -43.05
C LYS A 172 -18.66 11.11 -43.47
N LEU A 173 -18.70 12.15 -42.64
CA LEU A 173 -19.35 13.43 -42.96
C LEU A 173 -18.44 14.39 -43.74
N LYS A 174 -17.13 14.13 -43.78
CA LYS A 174 -16.13 14.92 -44.51
C LYS A 174 -15.84 14.38 -45.91
N GLY A 175 -16.32 13.18 -46.25
CA GLY A 175 -16.28 12.59 -47.59
C GLY A 175 -17.62 12.71 -48.28
#